data_AF-A0A849QDE9-F1
#
_entry.id   AF-A0A849QDE9-F1
#
_cell.length_a   1.000
_cell.length_b   1.000
_cell.length_c   1.000
_cell.angle_alpha   90.00
_cell.angle_beta   90.00
_cell.angle_gamma   90.00
#
_symmetry.space_group_name_H-M   'P 1'
#
loop_
_entity.id
_entity.type
_entity.pdbx_description
1 polymer ?
#
loop_
_entity_poly.entity_id
_entity_poly.type
_entity_poly.pdbx_seq_one_letter_code
_entity_poly.pdbx_strand_id
1 'polypeptide(L)'
;MTARDVLQKLADDAGVSYRDVAKRINQAMATGDGLKRAIENIAKENALVSSKYSLNSQAIVKAIDKILREDYTQTLMISAVLAQMVESTEKDRFPVPAFFAFLEILSDVPDSRRDIKSETSHEIEDLTTRMIELTTTLVSIVCEWSAGGMMGVAADCPVELRGMARSVFRKTRMFQSGLWTCISCGKIVEVRETHALLCPECDRNISSERPPSSTAPSRAMDRVGYGRTEKTDSADGPIQ
;
A
#
# COMPACT_ATOMS: atom_id res chain seq x y z
N MET A 1 -4.42 -12.86 -8.97
CA MET A 1 -4.62 -11.67 -9.81
C MET A 1 -4.97 -10.50 -8.90
N THR A 2 -4.30 -9.37 -9.08
CA THR A 2 -4.64 -8.09 -8.45
C THR A 2 -5.67 -7.35 -9.28
N ALA A 3 -6.18 -6.22 -8.79
CA ALA A 3 -7.05 -5.33 -9.57
C ALA A 3 -6.34 -4.93 -10.87
N ARG A 4 -5.06 -4.55 -10.80
CA ARG A 4 -4.26 -4.20 -11.98
C ARG A 4 -4.24 -5.31 -13.02
N ASP A 5 -3.96 -6.55 -12.62
CA ASP A 5 -3.94 -7.71 -13.51
C ASP A 5 -5.29 -7.90 -14.22
N VAL A 6 -6.38 -7.76 -13.46
CA VAL A 6 -7.75 -7.92 -13.99
C VAL A 6 -8.11 -6.79 -14.95
N LEU A 7 -7.79 -5.55 -14.60
CA LEU A 7 -8.06 -4.38 -15.43
C LEU A 7 -7.26 -4.43 -16.74
N GLN A 8 -5.99 -4.84 -16.68
CA GLN A 8 -5.16 -5.01 -17.86
C GLN A 8 -5.75 -6.08 -18.78
N LYS A 9 -6.06 -7.25 -18.23
CA LYS A 9 -6.67 -8.33 -19.02
C LYS A 9 -8.02 -7.92 -19.61
N LEU A 10 -8.85 -7.20 -18.85
CA LEU A 10 -10.13 -6.69 -19.33
C LEU A 10 -9.94 -5.68 -20.47
N ALA A 11 -8.95 -4.80 -20.37
CA ALA A 11 -8.60 -3.84 -21.41
C ALA A 11 -8.15 -4.55 -22.69
N ASP A 12 -7.27 -5.53 -22.56
CA ASP A 12 -6.74 -6.32 -23.67
C ASP A 12 -7.87 -7.10 -24.38
N ASP A 13 -8.71 -7.80 -23.61
CA ASP A 13 -9.83 -8.61 -24.14
C ASP A 13 -10.94 -7.75 -24.78
N ALA A 14 -11.16 -6.53 -24.26
CA ALA A 14 -12.16 -5.60 -24.79
C ALA A 14 -11.62 -4.71 -25.92
N GLY A 15 -10.32 -4.74 -26.22
CA GLY A 15 -9.70 -3.89 -27.23
C GLY A 15 -9.73 -2.39 -26.88
N VAL A 16 -9.72 -2.05 -25.59
CA VAL A 16 -9.72 -0.67 -25.09
C VAL A 16 -8.45 -0.39 -24.28
N SER A 17 -8.11 0.88 -24.05
CA SER A 17 -6.93 1.20 -23.25
C SER A 17 -7.14 0.91 -21.76
N TYR A 18 -6.09 0.48 -21.06
CA TYR A 18 -6.10 0.33 -19.60
C TYR A 18 -6.59 1.60 -18.89
N ARG A 19 -6.15 2.77 -19.40
CA ARG A 19 -6.51 4.07 -18.83
C ARG A 19 -8.02 4.32 -18.89
N ASP A 20 -8.68 3.91 -19.96
CA ASP A 20 -10.12 4.08 -20.10
C ASP A 20 -10.90 3.14 -19.17
N VAL A 21 -10.47 1.88 -19.06
CA VAL A 21 -11.04 0.92 -18.10
C VAL A 21 -10.88 1.44 -16.67
N ALA A 22 -9.66 1.86 -16.29
CA ALA A 22 -9.38 2.39 -14.96
C ALA A 22 -10.21 3.64 -14.65
N LYS A 23 -10.35 4.57 -15.61
CA LYS A 23 -11.18 5.77 -15.46
C LYS A 23 -12.64 5.41 -15.21
N ARG A 24 -13.19 4.47 -15.98
CA ARG A 24 -14.58 4.01 -15.84
C ARG A 24 -14.84 3.34 -14.50
N ILE A 25 -13.91 2.48 -14.05
CA ILE A 25 -14.01 1.84 -12.73
C ILE A 25 -13.94 2.88 -11.62
N ASN A 26 -13.01 3.82 -11.68
CA ASN A 26 -12.91 4.88 -10.68
C ASN A 26 -14.17 5.75 -10.64
N GLN A 27 -14.79 6.04 -11.79
CA GLN A 27 -16.06 6.76 -11.85
C GLN A 27 -17.20 5.97 -11.19
N ALA A 28 -17.32 4.67 -11.49
CA ALA A 28 -18.32 3.80 -10.88
C ALA A 28 -18.12 3.71 -9.34
N MET A 29 -16.89 3.52 -8.89
CA MET A 29 -16.56 3.50 -7.46
C MET A 29 -16.80 4.85 -6.78
N ALA A 30 -16.59 5.96 -7.47
CA ALA A 30 -16.91 7.29 -6.94
C ALA A 30 -18.42 7.50 -6.74
N THR A 31 -19.26 6.81 -7.51
CA THR A 31 -20.72 6.82 -7.38
C THR A 31 -21.28 5.75 -6.43
N GLY A 32 -20.43 4.94 -5.79
CA GLY A 32 -20.84 3.92 -4.82
C GLY A 32 -20.87 2.48 -5.35
N ASP A 33 -20.52 2.23 -6.62
CA ASP A 33 -20.43 0.86 -7.11
C ASP A 33 -19.18 0.15 -6.57
N GLY A 34 -19.33 -1.10 -6.13
CA GLY A 34 -18.19 -1.92 -5.74
C GLY A 34 -17.31 -2.30 -6.94
N LEU A 35 -16.01 -2.49 -6.71
CA LEU A 35 -15.03 -2.81 -7.75
C LEU A 35 -15.45 -4.02 -8.61
N LYS A 36 -15.93 -5.10 -7.99
CA LYS A 36 -16.38 -6.31 -8.70
C LYS A 36 -17.53 -6.01 -9.65
N ARG A 37 -18.54 -5.26 -9.18
CA ARG A 37 -19.69 -4.88 -9.99
C ARG A 37 -19.27 -3.98 -11.16
N ALA A 38 -18.36 -3.03 -10.93
CA ALA A 38 -17.83 -2.18 -11.98
C ALA A 38 -17.11 -3.01 -13.07
N ILE A 39 -16.28 -3.99 -12.68
CA ILE A 39 -15.62 -4.92 -13.60
C ILE A 39 -16.65 -5.75 -14.38
N GLU A 40 -17.65 -6.31 -13.70
CA GLU A 40 -18.71 -7.09 -14.33
C GLU A 40 -19.51 -6.27 -15.36
N ASN A 41 -19.83 -5.02 -15.05
CA ASN A 41 -20.55 -4.12 -15.96
C ASN A 41 -19.74 -3.85 -17.22
N ILE A 42 -18.45 -3.49 -17.08
CA ILE A 42 -17.58 -3.25 -18.24
C ILE A 42 -17.42 -4.53 -19.08
N ALA A 43 -17.26 -5.70 -18.45
CA ALA A 43 -17.20 -6.96 -19.16
C ALA A 43 -18.48 -7.24 -19.95
N LYS A 44 -19.66 -7.04 -19.35
CA LYS A 44 -20.97 -7.24 -20.01
C LYS A 44 -21.17 -6.31 -21.19
N GLU A 45 -20.82 -5.03 -21.05
CA GLU A 45 -20.92 -4.05 -22.14
C GLU A 45 -20.06 -4.40 -23.35
N ASN A 46 -18.93 -5.09 -23.15
CA ASN A 46 -18.05 -5.55 -24.22
C ASN A 46 -18.35 -7.00 -24.65
N ALA A 47 -19.49 -7.57 -24.26
CA ALA A 47 -19.88 -8.95 -24.54
C ALA A 47 -18.85 -10.01 -24.07
N LEU A 48 -18.11 -9.71 -23.00
CA LEU A 48 -17.10 -10.60 -22.41
C LEU A 48 -17.71 -11.43 -21.27
N VAL A 49 -17.13 -12.62 -21.05
CA VAL A 49 -17.56 -13.53 -19.98
C VAL A 49 -17.03 -13.01 -18.63
N SER A 50 -17.91 -12.42 -17.81
CA SER A 50 -17.54 -11.77 -16.55
C SER A 50 -16.79 -12.66 -15.56
N SER A 51 -17.06 -13.97 -15.54
CA SER A 51 -16.39 -14.91 -14.62
C SER A 51 -14.88 -15.03 -14.83
N LYS A 52 -14.37 -14.61 -16.00
CA LYS A 52 -12.91 -14.59 -16.30
C LYS A 52 -12.15 -13.48 -15.55
N TYR A 53 -12.86 -12.52 -14.96
CA TYR A 53 -12.32 -11.32 -14.31
C TYR A 53 -12.58 -11.29 -12.80
N SER A 54 -12.78 -12.47 -12.19
CA SER A 54 -13.11 -12.56 -10.77
C SER A 54 -11.92 -12.24 -9.87
N LEU A 55 -12.15 -11.39 -8.86
CA LEU A 55 -11.20 -11.14 -7.79
C LEU A 55 -11.60 -11.92 -6.52
N ASN A 56 -10.67 -12.70 -5.99
CA ASN A 56 -10.87 -13.49 -4.76
C ASN A 56 -10.12 -12.85 -3.59
N SER A 57 -10.85 -12.18 -2.70
CA SER A 57 -10.28 -11.49 -1.54
C SER A 57 -9.65 -12.45 -0.51
N GLN A 58 -10.19 -13.67 -0.33
CA GLN A 58 -9.56 -14.66 0.54
C GLN A 58 -8.21 -15.14 -0.02
N ALA A 59 -8.12 -15.33 -1.34
CA ALA A 59 -6.85 -15.68 -1.99
C ALA A 59 -5.82 -14.55 -1.87
N ILE A 60 -6.27 -13.29 -1.93
CA ILE A 60 -5.40 -12.12 -1.70
C ILE A 60 -4.86 -12.12 -0.27
N VAL A 61 -5.71 -12.32 0.74
CA VAL A 61 -5.26 -12.40 2.15
C VAL A 61 -4.25 -13.53 2.35
N LYS A 62 -4.49 -14.71 1.78
CA LYS A 62 -3.52 -15.82 1.83
C LYS A 62 -2.18 -15.47 1.17
N ALA A 63 -2.20 -14.70 0.08
CA ALA A 63 -0.97 -14.26 -0.57
C ALA A 63 -0.21 -13.24 0.28
N ILE A 64 -0.91 -12.32 0.95
CA ILE A 64 -0.32 -11.37 1.91
C ILE A 64 0.30 -12.13 3.09
N ASP A 65 -0.47 -13.04 3.71
CA ASP A 65 -0.01 -13.85 4.84
C ASP A 65 1.22 -14.69 4.49
N LYS A 66 1.29 -15.25 3.27
CA LYS A 66 2.48 -15.94 2.79
C LYS A 66 3.70 -15.02 2.78
N ILE A 67 3.61 -13.83 2.18
CA ILE A 67 4.72 -12.87 2.10
C ILE A 67 5.21 -12.49 3.51
N LEU A 68 4.28 -12.25 4.44
CA LEU A 68 4.61 -11.84 5.81
C LEU A 68 5.26 -12.94 6.66
N ARG A 69 5.02 -14.22 6.33
CA ARG A 69 5.58 -15.36 7.06
C ARG A 69 6.88 -15.89 6.49
N GLU A 70 7.20 -15.53 5.25
CA GLU A 70 8.33 -16.10 4.51
C GLU A 70 9.67 -15.64 5.10
N ASP A 71 9.81 -14.34 5.36
CA ASP A 71 11.01 -13.77 5.97
C ASP A 71 10.66 -12.57 6.88
N TYR A 72 11.14 -12.63 8.12
CA TYR A 72 10.90 -11.58 9.12
C TYR A 72 11.60 -10.26 8.79
N THR A 73 12.85 -10.32 8.30
CA THR A 73 13.63 -9.15 7.91
C THR A 73 12.94 -8.45 6.73
N GLN A 74 12.49 -9.20 5.74
CA GLN A 74 11.73 -8.65 4.62
C GLN A 74 10.42 -8.02 5.08
N THR A 75 9.71 -8.66 6.01
CA THR A 75 8.49 -8.11 6.62
C THR A 75 8.73 -6.77 7.32
N LEU A 76 9.81 -6.65 8.07
CA LEU A 76 10.20 -5.38 8.70
C LEU A 76 10.52 -4.30 7.66
N MET A 77 11.25 -4.66 6.60
CA MET A 77 11.60 -3.71 5.52
C MET A 77 10.36 -3.24 4.76
N ILE A 78 9.46 -4.16 4.38
CA ILE A 78 8.16 -3.84 3.75
C ILE A 78 7.36 -2.92 4.67
N SER A 79 7.27 -3.23 5.97
CA SER A 79 6.55 -2.41 6.95
C SER A 79 7.08 -0.97 7.00
N ALA A 80 8.41 -0.81 7.02
CA ALA A 80 9.06 0.49 7.06
C ALA A 80 8.79 1.30 5.77
N VAL A 81 8.91 0.68 4.60
CA VAL A 81 8.63 1.34 3.32
C VAL A 81 7.17 1.78 3.23
N LEU A 82 6.22 0.90 3.58
CA LEU A 82 4.80 1.24 3.54
C LEU A 82 4.45 2.38 4.52
N ALA A 83 5.04 2.39 5.72
CA ALA A 83 4.83 3.46 6.69
C ALA A 83 5.30 4.82 6.12
N GLN A 84 6.51 4.86 5.55
CA GLN A 84 7.05 6.06 4.92
C GLN A 84 6.17 6.55 3.75
N MET A 85 5.63 5.62 2.94
CA MET A 85 4.76 5.99 1.82
C MET A 85 3.41 6.55 2.27
N VAL A 86 2.88 6.16 3.43
CA VAL A 86 1.61 6.71 3.96
C VAL A 86 1.75 8.18 4.35
N GLU A 87 2.93 8.56 4.83
CA GLU A 87 3.28 9.91 5.27
C GLU A 87 3.67 10.84 4.12
N SER A 88 4.11 10.26 3.00
CA SER A 88 4.50 11.03 1.83
C SER A 88 3.36 11.96 1.38
N THR A 89 3.70 13.22 1.12
CA THR A 89 2.81 14.21 0.51
C THR A 89 2.89 14.18 -1.03
N GLU A 90 3.76 13.32 -1.58
CA GLU A 90 3.99 13.18 -3.01
C GLU A 90 2.94 12.30 -3.70
N LYS A 91 3.04 12.19 -5.02
CA LYS A 91 2.12 11.40 -5.85
C LYS A 91 2.15 9.90 -5.52
N ASP A 92 3.23 9.43 -4.90
CA ASP A 92 3.45 8.02 -4.54
C ASP A 92 2.91 7.66 -3.15
N ARG A 93 2.03 8.52 -2.59
CA ARG A 93 1.41 8.29 -1.29
C ARG A 93 0.62 6.97 -1.28
N PHE A 94 0.99 6.09 -0.36
CA PHE A 94 0.28 4.84 -0.19
C PHE A 94 -1.09 5.09 0.47
N PRO A 95 -2.19 4.51 -0.06
CA PRO A 95 -3.52 4.74 0.51
C PRO A 95 -3.60 4.26 1.97
N VAL A 96 -3.93 5.19 2.88
CA VAL A 96 -4.12 4.92 4.31
C VAL A 96 -5.01 3.69 4.60
N PRO A 97 -6.14 3.47 3.91
CA PRO A 97 -6.94 2.27 4.16
C PRO A 97 -6.22 0.97 3.80
N ALA A 98 -5.42 0.96 2.73
CA ALA A 98 -4.62 -0.20 2.34
C ALA A 98 -3.54 -0.49 3.39
N PHE A 99 -2.94 0.55 3.97
CA PHE A 99 -2.03 0.42 5.10
C PHE A 99 -2.71 -0.15 6.35
N PHE A 100 -3.94 0.26 6.66
CA PHE A 100 -4.67 -0.35 7.77
C PHE A 100 -4.97 -1.82 7.52
N ALA A 101 -5.36 -2.21 6.30
CA ALA A 101 -5.53 -3.62 5.97
C ALA A 101 -4.23 -4.41 6.14
N PHE A 102 -3.09 -3.83 5.74
CA PHE A 102 -1.78 -4.40 6.00
C PHE A 102 -1.53 -4.63 7.50
N LEU A 103 -1.76 -3.61 8.34
CA LEU A 103 -1.57 -3.72 9.79
C LEU A 103 -2.48 -4.78 10.43
N GLU A 104 -3.74 -4.87 10.00
CA GLU A 104 -4.66 -5.91 10.52
C GLU A 104 -4.13 -7.31 10.21
N ILE A 105 -3.68 -7.56 8.97
CA ILE A 105 -3.16 -8.87 8.59
C ILE A 105 -1.84 -9.14 9.31
N LEU A 106 -0.96 -8.14 9.41
CA LEU A 106 0.31 -8.25 10.15
C LEU A 106 0.08 -8.61 11.62
N SER A 107 -0.96 -8.08 12.26
CA SER A 107 -1.27 -8.36 13.67
C SER A 107 -1.69 -9.82 13.93
N ASP A 108 -2.14 -10.53 12.89
CA ASP A 108 -2.49 -11.95 12.95
C ASP A 108 -1.29 -12.88 12.66
N VAL A 109 -0.14 -12.32 12.26
CA VAL A 109 1.08 -13.09 12.01
C VAL A 109 1.79 -13.32 13.35
N PRO A 110 1.97 -14.58 13.79
CA PRO A 110 2.71 -14.89 15.00
C PRO A 110 4.18 -14.52 14.83
N ASP A 111 4.83 -14.10 15.92
CA ASP A 111 6.26 -13.77 15.93
C ASP A 111 7.09 -14.91 15.31
N SER A 112 7.57 -14.69 14.09
CA SER A 112 8.42 -15.63 13.38
C SER A 112 9.80 -15.73 14.04
N ARG A 113 10.45 -16.90 13.93
CA ARG A 113 11.82 -17.09 14.43
C ARG A 113 12.78 -16.17 13.68
N ARG A 114 13.60 -15.42 14.41
CA ARG A 114 14.54 -14.39 13.91
C ARG A 114 15.74 -14.93 13.10
N ASP A 115 15.73 -16.20 12.71
CA ASP A 115 16.94 -16.94 12.30
C ASP A 115 17.13 -17.09 10.78
N ILE A 116 16.38 -16.37 9.95
CA ILE A 116 16.54 -16.44 8.49
C ILE A 116 17.24 -15.15 8.01
N LYS A 117 18.48 -15.30 7.53
CA LYS A 117 19.21 -14.25 6.81
C LYS A 117 18.70 -14.21 5.36
N SER A 118 18.04 -13.12 4.95
CA SER A 118 17.69 -12.89 3.54
C SER A 118 18.79 -12.11 2.83
N GLU A 119 19.41 -12.74 1.84
CA GLU A 119 20.25 -12.07 0.83
C GLU A 119 19.37 -11.61 -0.35
N THR A 120 19.49 -10.32 -0.70
CA THR A 120 19.15 -9.62 -1.96
C THR A 120 18.08 -8.50 -1.87
N SER A 121 18.45 -7.33 -2.41
CA SER A 121 17.65 -6.08 -2.38
C SER A 121 16.52 -6.03 -3.41
N HIS A 122 16.68 -6.69 -4.56
CA HIS A 122 15.70 -6.64 -5.65
C HIS A 122 14.42 -7.41 -5.30
N GLU A 123 14.53 -8.51 -4.57
CA GLU A 123 13.36 -9.28 -4.10
C GLU A 123 12.45 -8.43 -3.20
N ILE A 124 13.03 -7.52 -2.42
CA ILE A 124 12.29 -6.67 -1.48
C ILE A 124 11.46 -5.61 -2.21
N GLU A 125 12.00 -4.99 -3.26
CA GLU A 125 11.26 -4.02 -4.07
C GLU A 125 10.05 -4.67 -4.76
N ASP A 126 10.23 -5.87 -5.30
CA ASP A 126 9.17 -6.64 -5.94
C ASP A 126 8.10 -7.09 -4.93
N LEU A 127 8.53 -7.59 -3.76
CA LEU A 127 7.61 -7.99 -2.69
C LEU A 127 6.83 -6.79 -2.12
N THR A 128 7.49 -5.63 -1.98
CA THR A 128 6.82 -4.40 -1.52
C THR A 128 5.79 -3.94 -2.54
N THR A 129 6.16 -3.90 -3.82
CA THR A 129 5.24 -3.58 -4.92
C THR A 129 4.05 -4.54 -4.92
N ARG A 130 4.32 -5.84 -4.74
CA ARG A 130 3.28 -6.85 -4.64
C ARG A 130 2.37 -6.64 -3.43
N MET A 131 2.93 -6.26 -2.28
CA MET A 131 2.17 -5.95 -1.07
C MET A 131 1.23 -4.76 -1.30
N ILE A 132 1.72 -3.70 -1.94
CA ILE A 132 0.93 -2.52 -2.32
C ILE A 132 -0.25 -2.94 -3.19
N GLU A 133 -0.01 -3.72 -4.25
CA GLU A 133 -1.07 -4.14 -5.16
C GLU A 133 -2.11 -5.04 -4.48
N LEU A 134 -1.67 -5.99 -3.64
CA LEU A 134 -2.56 -6.90 -2.93
C LEU A 134 -3.44 -6.17 -1.93
N THR A 135 -2.85 -5.31 -1.09
CA THR A 135 -3.58 -4.58 -0.04
C THR A 135 -4.53 -3.53 -0.62
N THR A 136 -4.12 -2.79 -1.66
CA THR A 136 -5.00 -1.84 -2.37
C THR A 136 -6.15 -2.54 -3.07
N THR A 137 -5.89 -3.68 -3.73
CA THR A 137 -6.94 -4.52 -4.32
C THR A 137 -7.89 -5.02 -3.24
N LEU A 138 -7.36 -5.50 -2.11
CA LEU A 138 -8.17 -6.03 -1.01
C LEU A 138 -9.16 -5.00 -0.48
N VAL A 139 -8.69 -3.80 -0.12
CA VAL A 139 -9.57 -2.73 0.40
C VAL A 139 -10.57 -2.24 -0.64
N SER A 140 -10.21 -2.28 -1.93
CA SER A 140 -11.12 -1.94 -3.02
C SER A 140 -12.26 -2.95 -3.18
N ILE A 141 -12.06 -4.20 -2.76
CA ILE A 141 -13.07 -5.26 -2.78
C ILE A 141 -13.92 -5.27 -1.51
N VAL A 142 -13.30 -5.13 -0.33
CA VAL A 142 -13.99 -5.38 0.94
C VAL A 142 -14.64 -4.13 1.54
N CYS A 143 -14.35 -2.94 1.00
CA CYS A 143 -14.90 -1.67 1.46
C CYS A 143 -15.73 -0.99 0.38
N GLU A 144 -16.68 -0.16 0.81
CA GLU A 144 -17.50 0.69 -0.04
C GLU A 144 -16.85 2.07 -0.20
N TRP A 145 -16.92 2.63 -1.41
CA TRP A 145 -16.21 3.85 -1.79
C TRP A 145 -17.16 4.91 -2.33
N SER A 146 -16.71 6.16 -2.28
CA SER A 146 -17.35 7.31 -2.90
C SER A 146 -16.31 8.33 -3.34
N ALA A 147 -16.74 9.40 -3.99
CA ALA A 147 -15.88 10.55 -4.27
C ALA A 147 -15.22 11.14 -2.99
N GLY A 148 -15.87 11.02 -1.83
CA GLY A 148 -15.35 11.45 -0.53
C GLY A 148 -14.43 10.44 0.16
N GLY A 149 -14.14 9.31 -0.48
CA GLY A 149 -13.36 8.21 0.07
C GLY A 149 -14.24 7.08 0.62
N MET A 150 -13.68 6.30 1.55
CA MET A 150 -14.33 5.09 2.08
C MET A 150 -15.59 5.44 2.88
N MET A 151 -16.72 4.81 2.53
CA MET A 151 -18.01 5.05 3.16
C MET A 151 -18.42 3.98 4.16
N GLY A 152 -17.96 2.75 3.98
CA GLY A 152 -18.38 1.60 4.77
C GLY A 152 -17.73 0.29 4.34
N VAL A 153 -18.33 -0.82 4.76
CA VAL A 153 -17.95 -2.18 4.35
C VAL A 153 -18.80 -2.58 3.15
N ALA A 154 -18.18 -3.16 2.12
CA ALA A 154 -18.89 -3.56 0.92
C ALA A 154 -19.99 -4.60 1.24
N ALA A 155 -21.14 -4.49 0.58
CA ALA A 155 -22.29 -5.38 0.81
C ALA A 155 -21.96 -6.86 0.51
N ASP A 156 -21.10 -7.09 -0.48
CA ASP A 156 -20.62 -8.41 -0.91
C ASP A 156 -19.30 -8.83 -0.23
N CYS A 157 -18.91 -8.13 0.85
CA CYS A 157 -17.73 -8.50 1.63
C CYS A 157 -17.91 -9.89 2.27
N PRO A 158 -16.98 -10.85 2.03
CA PRO A 158 -17.02 -12.18 2.62
C PRO A 158 -17.09 -12.13 4.13
N VAL A 159 -17.87 -13.02 4.74
CA VAL A 159 -18.17 -13.01 6.18
C VAL A 159 -16.89 -13.06 7.01
N GLU A 160 -15.90 -13.84 6.57
CA GLU A 160 -14.62 -14.02 7.24
C GLU A 160 -13.79 -12.73 7.27
N LEU A 161 -13.99 -11.83 6.29
CA LEU A 161 -13.23 -10.59 6.16
C LEU A 161 -13.97 -9.37 6.71
N ARG A 162 -15.23 -9.52 7.16
CA ARG A 162 -16.03 -8.40 7.68
C ARG A 162 -15.44 -7.80 8.95
N GLY A 163 -14.79 -8.60 9.79
CA GLY A 163 -14.11 -8.12 11.00
C GLY A 163 -13.01 -7.11 10.65
N MET A 164 -12.06 -7.56 9.82
CA MET A 164 -10.99 -6.72 9.27
C MET A 164 -11.54 -5.50 8.53
N ALA A 165 -12.52 -5.66 7.62
CA ALA A 165 -13.09 -4.55 6.86
C ALA A 165 -13.74 -3.48 7.77
N ARG A 166 -14.43 -3.90 8.85
CA ARG A 166 -14.97 -2.97 9.86
C ARG A 166 -13.85 -2.24 10.61
N SER A 167 -12.77 -2.94 10.96
CA SER A 167 -11.60 -2.35 11.62
C SER A 167 -10.95 -1.29 10.73
N VAL A 168 -10.65 -1.66 9.47
CA VAL A 168 -10.13 -0.74 8.43
C VAL A 168 -11.05 0.48 8.29
N PHE A 169 -12.35 0.28 8.12
CA PHE A 169 -13.31 1.37 7.98
C PHE A 169 -13.30 2.32 9.19
N ARG A 170 -13.31 1.79 10.42
CA ARG A 170 -13.27 2.60 11.66
C ARG A 170 -11.99 3.41 11.74
N LYS A 171 -10.83 2.79 11.48
CA LYS A 171 -9.52 3.45 11.45
C LYS A 171 -9.46 4.53 10.37
N THR A 172 -9.97 4.25 9.17
CA THR A 172 -10.07 5.23 8.07
C THR A 172 -10.96 6.40 8.42
N ARG A 173 -12.13 6.17 9.03
CA ARG A 173 -13.02 7.27 9.45
C ARG A 173 -12.38 8.16 10.50
N MET A 174 -11.70 7.57 11.48
CA MET A 174 -10.96 8.31 12.48
C MET A 174 -9.88 9.19 11.82
N PHE A 175 -9.09 8.59 10.93
CA PHE A 175 -8.06 9.31 10.17
C PHE A 175 -8.64 10.45 9.31
N GLN A 176 -9.75 10.20 8.59
CA GLN A 176 -10.45 11.21 7.81
C GLN A 176 -11.02 12.34 8.66
N SER A 177 -11.33 12.09 9.94
CA SER A 177 -11.74 13.12 10.90
C SER A 177 -10.57 13.92 11.50
N GLY A 178 -9.32 13.63 11.10
CA GLY A 178 -8.12 14.29 11.61
C GLY A 178 -7.59 13.71 12.91
N LEU A 179 -8.09 12.54 13.33
CA LEU A 179 -7.68 11.87 14.57
C LEU A 179 -7.02 10.52 14.27
N TRP A 180 -6.15 10.08 15.16
CA TRP A 180 -5.49 8.79 15.06
C TRP A 180 -5.17 8.19 16.42
N THR A 181 -5.22 6.86 16.53
CA THR A 181 -4.78 6.11 17.70
C THR A 181 -3.34 5.64 17.50
N CYS A 182 -2.40 6.22 18.24
CA CYS A 182 -0.98 5.85 18.19
C CYS A 182 -0.79 4.33 18.24
N ILE A 183 -0.07 3.77 17.26
CA ILE A 183 0.09 2.31 17.13
C ILE A 183 0.85 1.69 18.32
N SER A 184 1.68 2.48 19.00
CA SER A 184 2.54 2.01 20.10
C SER A 184 1.84 2.11 21.46
N CYS A 185 1.22 3.25 21.78
CA CYS A 185 0.67 3.50 23.12
C CYS A 185 -0.86 3.62 23.19
N GLY A 186 -1.57 3.55 22.06
CA GLY A 186 -3.03 3.66 22.03
C GLY A 186 -3.59 5.06 22.32
N LYS A 187 -2.75 6.08 22.48
CA LYS A 187 -3.19 7.47 22.70
C LYS A 187 -3.84 8.03 21.44
N ILE A 188 -4.98 8.71 21.60
CA ILE A 188 -5.62 9.46 20.52
C ILE A 188 -4.89 10.80 20.35
N VAL A 189 -4.47 11.10 19.12
CA VAL A 189 -3.71 12.28 18.73
C VAL A 189 -4.25 12.86 17.42
N GLU A 190 -3.94 14.12 17.14
CA GLU A 190 -4.24 14.71 15.84
C GLU A 190 -3.34 14.10 14.76
N VAL A 191 -3.90 13.76 13.60
CA VAL A 191 -3.16 13.18 12.46
C VAL A 191 -1.98 14.07 12.05
N ARG A 192 -2.13 15.40 12.16
CA ARG A 192 -1.08 16.37 11.82
C ARG A 192 0.13 16.31 12.75
N GLU A 193 -0.06 15.77 13.95
CA GLU A 193 0.98 15.61 14.97
C GLU A 193 1.60 14.20 14.91
N THR A 194 1.09 13.31 14.04
CA THR A 194 1.62 11.96 13.91
C THR A 194 2.75 11.89 12.89
N HIS A 195 3.78 11.13 13.25
CA HIS A 195 4.83 10.67 12.34
C HIS A 195 4.79 9.14 12.37
N ALA A 196 4.76 8.49 11.21
CA ALA A 196 4.54 7.05 11.05
C ALA A 196 3.36 6.48 11.85
N LEU A 197 2.28 7.27 12.01
CA LEU A 197 1.12 6.88 12.82
C LEU A 197 1.46 6.65 14.32
N LEU A 198 2.54 7.27 14.79
CA LEU A 198 2.95 7.34 16.19
C LEU A 198 2.66 8.73 16.76
N CYS A 199 2.39 8.80 18.06
CA CYS A 199 2.33 10.07 18.76
C CYS A 199 3.75 10.66 18.92
N PRO A 200 3.88 11.99 19.11
CA PRO A 200 5.18 12.66 19.28
C PRO A 200 6.04 12.10 20.41
N GLU A 201 5.44 11.49 21.43
CA GLU A 201 6.16 10.86 22.54
C GLU A 201 6.80 9.53 22.12
N CYS A 202 6.04 8.66 21.45
CA CYS A 202 6.54 7.37 20.98
C CYS A 202 7.57 7.54 19.87
N ASP A 203 7.33 8.47 18.95
CA ASP A 203 8.26 8.79 17.86
C ASP A 203 9.61 9.31 18.38
N ARG A 204 9.60 10.21 19.38
CA ARG A 204 10.81 10.69 20.05
C ARG A 204 11.58 9.59 20.75
N ASN A 205 10.89 8.68 21.44
CA ASN A 205 11.55 7.58 22.15
C ASN A 205 12.31 6.66 21.17
N ILE A 206 11.73 6.37 19.99
CA ILE A 206 12.38 5.58 18.95
C ILE A 206 13.56 6.35 18.33
N SER A 207 13.37 7.65 18.06
CA SER A 207 14.41 8.50 17.46
C SER A 207 15.58 8.81 18.39
N SER A 208 15.36 8.74 19.71
CA SER A 208 16.37 9.02 20.74
C SER A 208 17.41 7.90 20.93
N GLU A 209 17.19 6.72 20.33
CA GLU A 209 18.18 5.63 20.26
C GLU A 209 19.19 5.80 19.11
N ARG A 210 19.52 7.05 18.71
CA ARG A 210 20.58 7.30 17.71
C ARG A 210 21.97 6.99 18.29
N PRO A 211 22.80 6.15 17.64
CA PRO A 211 24.22 6.07 17.95
C PRO A 211 24.89 7.43 17.65
N PRO A 212 26.01 7.76 18.33
CA PRO A 212 26.62 9.08 18.21
C PRO A 212 27.05 9.37 16.76
N SER A 213 26.67 10.56 16.32
CA SER A 213 27.09 11.28 15.11
C SER A 213 28.32 10.74 14.37
N SER A 214 28.14 10.29 13.13
CA SER A 214 29.17 10.40 12.10
C SER A 214 28.75 11.47 11.09
N THR A 215 29.41 12.61 11.18
CA THR A 215 29.46 13.64 10.16
C THR A 215 29.87 13.02 8.82
N ALA A 216 28.99 13.09 7.82
CA ALA A 216 29.36 12.88 6.42
C ALA A 216 28.89 14.10 5.61
N PRO A 217 29.76 14.75 4.83
CA PRO A 217 29.44 15.99 4.15
C PRO A 217 28.49 15.74 2.98
N SER A 218 27.55 16.67 2.78
CA SER A 218 26.63 16.66 1.65
C SER A 218 27.38 16.75 0.33
N ARG A 219 27.31 15.70 -0.49
CA ARG A 219 27.39 15.84 -1.95
C ARG A 219 25.98 15.68 -2.49
N ALA A 220 25.37 16.81 -2.82
CA ALA A 220 24.11 16.85 -3.58
C ALA A 220 24.36 16.17 -4.94
N MET A 221 23.63 15.08 -5.21
CA MET A 221 23.53 14.51 -6.54
C MET A 221 22.24 15.05 -7.16
N ASP A 222 22.35 15.85 -8.23
CA ASP A 222 21.20 16.30 -8.99
C ASP A 222 20.58 15.11 -9.74
N ARG A 223 19.34 14.78 -9.38
CA ARG A 223 18.51 13.76 -10.05
C ARG A 223 17.93 14.34 -11.33
N VAL A 224 18.30 13.78 -12.49
CA VAL A 224 17.78 14.20 -13.81
C VAL A 224 16.69 13.26 -14.38
N GLY A 225 16.21 12.26 -13.62
CA GLY A 225 15.10 11.40 -14.04
C GLY A 225 15.12 9.99 -13.43
N TYR A 226 14.04 9.24 -13.62
CA TYR A 226 13.84 7.89 -13.07
C TYR A 226 14.95 6.92 -13.52
N GLY A 227 15.74 6.42 -12.56
CA GLY A 227 16.62 5.26 -12.75
C GLY A 227 17.97 5.49 -13.44
N ARG A 228 18.47 6.73 -13.58
CA ARG A 228 19.85 6.97 -14.06
C ARG A 228 20.57 8.04 -13.26
N THR A 229 21.79 7.74 -12.86
CA THR A 229 22.79 8.69 -12.35
C THR A 229 24.02 8.60 -13.22
N GLU A 230 24.41 9.69 -13.89
CA GLU A 230 25.72 9.78 -14.52
C GLU A 230 26.74 10.36 -13.53
N LYS A 231 27.94 9.79 -13.50
CA LYS A 231 29.09 10.41 -12.85
C LYS A 231 29.55 11.55 -13.76
N THR A 232 29.45 12.79 -13.28
CA THR A 232 30.21 13.89 -13.85
C THR A 232 31.68 13.68 -13.51
N ASP A 233 32.43 13.15 -14.49
CA ASP A 233 33.89 13.21 -14.47
C ASP A 233 34.28 14.69 -14.49
N SER A 234 34.57 15.22 -13.30
CA SER A 234 35.21 16.50 -13.15
C SER A 234 36.68 16.28 -13.45
N ALA A 235 37.09 16.75 -14.63
CA ALA A 235 38.45 16.79 -15.08
C ALA A 235 39.33 17.60 -14.11
N ASP A 236 40.26 16.95 -13.44
CA ASP A 236 41.47 17.61 -12.93
C ASP A 236 42.63 17.20 -13.84
N GLY A 237 43.02 18.12 -14.71
CA GLY A 237 44.30 18.06 -15.41
C GLY A 237 45.47 18.29 -14.44
N PRO A 238 46.68 17.81 -14.76
CA PRO A 238 47.85 18.02 -13.92
C PRO A 238 48.51 19.35 -14.29
N ILE A 239 48.82 20.22 -13.32
CA ILE A 239 49.88 21.22 -13.49
C ILE A 239 50.70 21.32 -12.20
N GLN A 240 52.01 21.30 -12.40
CA GLN A 240 53.13 21.50 -11.48
C GLN A 240 53.12 22.88 -10.79
#